data_AF-F9PNK9-F1
#
_entry.id   AF-F9PNK9-F1
#
_cell.length_a   1.000
_cell.length_b   1.000
_cell.length_c   1.000
_cell.angle_alpha   90.00
_cell.angle_beta   90.00
_cell.angle_gamma   90.00
#
_symmetry.space_group_name_H-M   'P 1'
#
loop_
_entity.id
_entity.type
_entity.pdbx_description
1 polymer ?
#
loop_
_entity_poly.entity_id
_entity_poly.type
_entity_poly.pdbx_seq_one_letter_code
_entity_poly.pdbx_strand_id
1 'polypeptide(L)'
;MIKGFKEFIAQGNALELAVAVIIGAAFKPIVDAITDVIMTILGQIIGQPNFDSVGQFKITASATEYVQPGTIVTALVNFLLVAAAVYFAIVLPMNKLKERLAKQKAADEANEVTDVELLTEIRDLLATKR
;
A
#
# COMPACT_ATOMS: atom_id res chain seq x y z
N MET A 1 -3.21 19.55 -31.91
CA MET A 1 -2.92 19.35 -30.47
C MET A 1 -3.96 18.48 -29.78
N ILE A 2 -5.26 18.80 -29.84
CA ILE A 2 -6.33 18.01 -29.19
C ILE A 2 -6.41 16.55 -29.69
N LYS A 3 -6.15 16.30 -30.98
CA LYS A 3 -6.14 14.93 -31.56
C LYS A 3 -5.00 14.06 -31.00
N GLY A 4 -3.79 14.63 -30.91
CA GLY A 4 -2.62 13.96 -30.32
C GLY A 4 -2.73 13.78 -28.80
N PHE A 5 -3.39 14.70 -28.09
CA PHE A 5 -3.71 14.53 -26.67
C PHE A 5 -4.71 13.39 -26.43
N LYS A 6 -5.72 13.26 -27.31
CA LYS A 6 -6.66 12.13 -27.28
C LYS A 6 -5.96 10.80 -27.57
N GLU A 7 -5.03 10.74 -28.53
CA GLU A 7 -4.22 9.55 -28.82
C GLU A 7 -3.29 9.17 -27.66
N PHE A 8 -2.70 10.15 -26.96
CA PHE A 8 -1.87 9.94 -25.78
C PHE A 8 -2.67 9.38 -24.58
N ILE A 9 -3.87 9.90 -24.32
CA ILE A 9 -4.76 9.34 -23.29
C ILE A 9 -5.27 7.95 -23.68
N ALA A 10 -5.55 7.74 -24.97
CA ALA A 10 -6.00 6.45 -25.50
C ALA A 10 -4.94 5.34 -25.40
N GLN A 11 -3.66 5.67 -25.19
CA GLN A 11 -2.60 4.69 -24.92
C GLN A 11 -2.70 4.05 -23.52
N GLY A 12 -3.65 4.44 -22.67
CA GLY A 12 -3.97 3.77 -21.39
C GLY A 12 -2.98 4.06 -20.25
N ASN A 13 -1.68 4.04 -20.53
CA ASN A 13 -0.61 4.29 -19.56
C ASN A 13 -0.75 5.64 -18.85
N ALA A 14 -1.12 6.70 -19.57
CA ALA A 14 -1.33 8.01 -18.97
C ALA A 14 -2.57 8.07 -18.06
N LEU A 15 -3.63 7.33 -18.41
CA LEU A 15 -4.86 7.29 -17.64
C LEU A 15 -4.67 6.52 -16.33
N GLU A 16 -4.01 5.35 -16.38
CA GLU A 16 -3.71 4.55 -15.20
C GLU A 16 -2.82 5.30 -14.20
N LEU A 17 -1.77 5.97 -14.71
CA LEU A 17 -0.89 6.81 -13.87
C LEU A 17 -1.65 8.00 -13.26
N ALA A 18 -2.51 8.67 -14.04
CA ALA A 18 -3.30 9.79 -13.54
C ALA A 18 -4.26 9.34 -12.42
N VAL A 19 -4.93 8.21 -12.61
CA VAL A 19 -5.83 7.63 -11.60
C VAL A 19 -5.04 7.24 -10.35
N ALA A 20 -3.87 6.61 -10.50
CA ALA A 20 -3.03 6.23 -9.36
C ALA A 20 -2.58 7.45 -8.52
N VAL A 21 -2.16 8.55 -9.17
CA VAL A 21 -1.75 9.78 -8.48
C VAL A 21 -2.92 10.45 -7.77
N ILE A 22 -4.08 10.56 -8.43
CA ILE A 22 -5.28 11.18 -7.83
C ILE A 22 -5.75 10.38 -6.61
N ILE A 23 -5.81 9.05 -6.74
CA ILE A 23 -6.21 8.17 -5.65
C ILE A 23 -5.19 8.26 -4.49
N GLY A 24 -3.89 8.23 -4.79
CA GLY A 24 -2.85 8.38 -3.77
C GLY A 24 -2.96 9.71 -3.00
N ALA A 25 -3.19 10.81 -3.71
CA ALA A 25 -3.40 12.12 -3.10
C ALA A 25 -4.68 12.17 -2.24
N ALA A 26 -5.76 11.52 -2.67
CA ALA A 26 -7.02 11.46 -1.92
C ALA A 26 -6.92 10.61 -0.65
N PHE A 27 -6.05 9.60 -0.61
CA PHE A 27 -5.84 8.76 0.57
C PHE A 27 -4.95 9.41 1.64
N LYS A 28 -4.03 10.29 1.25
CA LYS A 28 -3.09 10.92 2.19
C LYS A 28 -3.77 11.56 3.41
N PRO A 29 -4.83 12.38 3.28
CA PRO A 29 -5.51 12.97 4.44
C PRO A 29 -6.09 11.95 5.42
N ILE A 30 -6.51 10.77 4.94
CA ILE A 30 -7.05 9.71 5.79
C ILE A 30 -5.93 9.10 6.63
N VAL A 31 -4.77 8.88 6.03
CA VAL A 31 -3.59 8.34 6.74
C VAL A 31 -3.02 9.36 7.72
N ASP A 32 -2.98 10.63 7.33
CA ASP A 32 -2.55 11.74 8.20
C ASP A 32 -3.46 11.80 9.45
N ALA A 33 -4.80 11.74 9.26
CA ALA A 33 -5.74 11.74 10.39
C ALA A 33 -5.55 10.55 11.35
N ILE A 34 -5.28 9.35 10.84
CA ILE A 34 -4.98 8.18 11.69
C ILE A 34 -3.67 8.39 12.45
N THR A 35 -2.66 8.93 11.77
CA THR A 35 -1.34 9.17 12.35
C THR A 35 -1.40 10.24 13.44
N ASP A 36 -2.17 11.31 13.24
CA ASP A 36 -2.40 12.37 14.23
C ASP A 36 -3.08 11.85 15.49
N VAL A 37 -4.05 10.94 15.36
CA VAL A 37 -4.69 10.28 16.50
C VAL A 37 -3.67 9.44 17.29
N ILE A 38 -2.84 8.66 16.59
CA ILE A 38 -1.79 7.86 17.24
C ILE A 38 -0.78 8.76 17.94
N MET A 39 -0.30 9.83 17.30
CA MET A 39 0.64 10.79 17.87
C MET A 39 0.04 11.52 19.08
N THR A 40 -1.25 11.86 19.05
CA THR A 40 -1.95 12.47 20.18
C THR A 40 -1.99 11.53 21.39
N ILE A 41 -2.31 10.25 21.16
CA ILE A 41 -2.33 9.23 22.23
C ILE A 41 -0.92 9.02 22.80
N LEU A 42 0.08 8.87 21.94
CA LEU A 42 1.48 8.77 22.35
C LEU A 42 1.91 10.01 23.14
N GLY A 43 1.46 11.19 22.71
CA GLY A 43 1.70 12.45 23.38
C GLY A 43 1.12 12.55 24.78
N GLN A 44 -0.08 12.03 24.99
CA GLN A 44 -0.71 11.96 26.30
C GLN A 44 0.02 11.01 27.26
N ILE A 45 0.67 9.96 26.74
CA ILE A 45 1.41 8.99 27.54
C ILE A 45 2.82 9.50 27.89
N ILE A 46 3.50 10.11 26.92
CA ILE A 46 4.91 10.53 27.03
C ILE A 46 5.03 11.98 27.57
N GLY A 47 3.91 12.73 27.59
CA GLY A 47 3.84 14.10 28.10
C GLY A 47 4.18 15.19 27.09
N GLN A 48 4.62 14.83 25.87
CA GLN A 48 4.77 15.77 24.75
C GLN A 48 4.20 15.17 23.45
N PRO A 49 3.35 15.92 22.71
CA PRO A 49 2.69 15.45 21.48
C PRO A 49 3.64 15.26 20.30
N ASN A 50 4.84 15.83 20.37
CA ASN A 50 5.87 15.74 19.35
C ASN A 50 7.26 15.77 19.99
N PHE A 51 8.28 15.45 19.20
CA PHE A 51 9.67 15.50 19.63
C PHE A 51 10.31 16.86 19.30
N ASP A 52 9.55 17.85 18.83
CA ASP A 52 10.06 19.11 18.27
C ASP A 52 10.88 19.91 19.29
N SER A 53 10.50 19.83 20.57
CA SER A 53 11.18 20.52 21.66
C SER A 53 12.48 19.83 22.11
N VAL A 54 12.75 18.61 21.63
CA VAL A 54 13.93 17.84 22.01
C VAL A 54 15.17 18.50 21.42
N GLY A 55 16.09 18.89 22.30
CA GLY A 55 17.36 19.50 21.92
C GLY A 55 17.21 20.90 21.30
N GLN A 56 16.12 21.62 21.58
CA GLN A 56 15.94 22.97 21.07
C GLN A 56 16.99 23.93 21.64
N PHE A 57 17.59 24.74 20.77
CA PHE A 57 18.57 25.74 21.18
C PHE A 57 18.40 27.03 20.37
N LYS A 58 18.91 28.14 20.91
CA LYS A 58 18.97 29.41 20.20
C LYS A 58 20.39 29.62 19.68
N ILE A 59 20.53 30.03 18.42
CA ILE A 59 21.84 30.32 17.82
C ILE A 59 22.49 31.54 18.48
N THR A 60 21.68 32.53 18.88
CA THR A 60 22.12 33.76 19.56
C THR A 60 21.14 34.09 20.69
N ALA A 61 21.60 34.69 21.79
CA ALA A 61 20.74 35.09 22.91
C ALA A 61 19.59 36.03 22.50
N SER A 62 19.79 36.83 21.45
CA SER A 62 18.80 37.75 20.86
C SER A 62 17.87 37.10 19.82
N ALA A 63 18.02 35.80 19.55
CA ALA A 63 17.18 35.11 18.56
C ALA A 63 15.75 34.90 19.10
N THR A 64 14.78 35.28 18.27
CA THR A 64 13.35 35.11 18.54
C THR A 64 12.89 33.67 18.28
N GLU A 65 13.55 32.97 17.37
CA GLU A 65 13.22 31.61 16.95
C GLU A 65 14.18 30.57 17.53
N TYR A 66 13.63 29.39 17.86
CA TYR A 66 14.40 28.24 18.31
C TYR A 66 14.76 27.35 17.11
N VAL A 67 15.99 26.84 17.10
CA VAL A 67 16.35 25.72 16.22
C VAL A 67 15.86 24.45 16.89
N GLN A 68 14.97 23.73 16.20
CA GLN A 68 14.29 22.55 16.73
C GLN A 68 14.73 21.30 15.96
N PRO A 69 15.91 20.72 16.25
CA PRO A 69 16.39 19.52 15.58
C PRO A 69 15.46 18.31 15.82
N GLY A 70 14.70 18.34 16.91
CA GLY A 70 13.67 17.36 17.23
C GLY A 70 12.56 17.21 16.18
N THR A 71 12.34 18.23 15.33
CA THR A 71 11.39 18.15 14.19
C THR A 71 11.75 17.05 13.20
N ILE A 72 13.04 16.71 13.05
CA ILE A 72 13.50 15.61 12.20
C ILE A 72 13.04 14.27 12.77
N VAL A 73 13.12 14.12 14.10
CA VAL A 73 12.67 12.90 14.80
C VAL A 73 11.16 12.78 14.69
N THR A 74 10.42 13.87 14.90
CA THR A 74 8.97 13.92 14.68
C THR A 74 8.61 13.51 13.26
N ALA A 75 9.29 14.05 12.25
CA ALA A 75 9.06 13.71 10.85
C ALA A 75 9.35 12.23 10.55
N LEU A 76 10.42 11.68 11.13
CA LEU A 76 10.78 10.27 10.97
C LEU A 76 9.72 9.34 11.58
N VAL A 77 9.25 9.65 12.80
CA VAL A 77 8.21 8.88 13.47
C VAL A 77 6.90 8.95 12.69
N ASN A 78 6.50 10.14 12.25
CA ASN A 78 5.32 10.33 11.42
C ASN A 78 5.42 9.51 10.12
N PHE A 79 6.57 9.57 9.43
CA PHE A 79 6.82 8.76 8.24
C PHE A 79 6.66 7.25 8.50
N LEU A 80 7.20 6.74 9.61
CA LEU A 80 7.05 5.33 9.99
C LEU A 80 5.59 4.96 10.29
N LEU A 81 4.84 5.84 10.94
CA LEU A 81 3.42 5.62 11.23
C LEU A 81 2.58 5.60 9.96
N VAL A 82 2.79 6.55 9.05
CA VAL A 82 2.14 6.59 7.72
C VAL A 82 2.48 5.33 6.93
N ALA A 83 3.76 4.95 6.90
CA ALA A 83 4.22 3.73 6.21
C ALA A 83 3.58 2.47 6.80
N ALA A 84 3.50 2.37 8.12
CA ALA A 84 2.85 1.27 8.82
C ALA A 84 1.34 1.23 8.51
N ALA A 85 0.66 2.38 8.55
CA ALA A 85 -0.76 2.47 8.23
C ALA A 85 -1.05 2.01 6.79
N VAL A 86 -0.28 2.47 5.81
CA VAL A 86 -0.40 2.03 4.41
C VAL A 86 -0.09 0.54 4.25
N TYR A 87 0.95 0.05 4.93
CA TYR A 87 1.33 -1.36 4.87
C TYR A 87 0.23 -2.26 5.44
N PHE A 88 -0.29 -1.96 6.64
CA PHE A 88 -1.30 -2.78 7.29
C PHE A 88 -2.69 -2.64 6.66
N ALA A 89 -3.09 -1.45 6.21
CA ALA A 89 -4.43 -1.22 5.66
C ALA A 89 -4.57 -1.64 4.19
N ILE A 90 -3.50 -1.55 3.39
CA ILE A 90 -3.55 -1.80 1.94
C ILE A 90 -2.68 -3.00 1.55
N VAL A 91 -1.38 -2.95 1.87
CA VAL A 91 -0.41 -3.93 1.33
C VAL A 91 -0.67 -5.33 1.89
N LEU A 92 -0.84 -5.46 3.20
CA LEU A 92 -1.06 -6.72 3.89
C LEU A 92 -2.35 -7.45 3.45
N PRO A 93 -3.54 -6.80 3.43
CA PRO A 93 -4.75 -7.46 2.94
C PRO A 93 -4.68 -7.78 1.45
N MET A 94 -4.09 -6.91 0.64
CA MET A 94 -3.92 -7.15 -0.79
C MET A 94 -3.00 -8.36 -1.04
N ASN A 95 -1.90 -8.48 -0.30
CA ASN A 95 -0.99 -9.62 -0.40
C ASN A 95 -1.67 -10.91 0.07
N LYS A 96 -2.45 -10.88 1.16
CA LYS A 96 -3.24 -12.04 1.62
C LYS A 96 -4.30 -12.46 0.61
N LEU A 97 -5.00 -11.52 -0.03
CA LEU A 97 -5.99 -11.83 -1.06
C LEU A 97 -5.33 -12.45 -2.30
N LYS A 98 -4.21 -11.90 -2.74
CA LYS A 98 -3.42 -12.48 -3.85
C LYS A 98 -2.97 -13.90 -3.54
N GLU A 99 -2.48 -14.15 -2.33
CA GLU A 99 -2.08 -15.49 -1.90
C GLU A 99 -3.27 -16.47 -1.89
N ARG A 100 -4.44 -16.04 -1.41
CA ARG A 100 -5.67 -16.85 -1.43
C ARG A 100 -6.14 -17.16 -2.84
N LEU A 101 -6.13 -16.18 -3.74
CA LEU A 101 -6.50 -16.35 -5.13
C LEU A 101 -5.53 -17.26 -5.87
N ALA A 102 -4.23 -17.14 -5.61
CA ALA A 102 -3.22 -18.04 -6.16
C ALA A 102 -3.41 -19.49 -5.67
N LYS A 103 -3.72 -19.68 -4.38
CA LYS A 103 -4.03 -21.00 -3.82
C LYS A 103 -5.32 -21.59 -4.39
N GLN A 104 -6.34 -20.78 -4.64
CA GLN A 104 -7.58 -21.24 -5.28
C GLN A 104 -7.32 -21.69 -6.73
N LYS A 105 -6.61 -20.88 -7.52
CA LYS A 105 -6.22 -21.28 -8.89
C LYS A 105 -5.41 -22.57 -8.93
N ALA A 106 -4.44 -22.72 -8.03
CA ALA A 106 -3.66 -23.95 -7.95
C ALA A 106 -4.49 -25.18 -7.52
N ALA A 107 -5.53 -24.98 -6.72
CA ALA A 107 -6.45 -26.06 -6.33
C ALA A 107 -7.43 -26.41 -7.45
N ASP A 108 -7.86 -25.42 -8.24
CA ASP A 108 -8.70 -25.62 -9.42
C ASP A 108 -7.91 -26.35 -10.52
N GLU A 109 -6.67 -25.95 -10.79
CA GLU A 109 -5.75 -26.64 -11.71
C GLU A 109 -5.41 -28.07 -11.25
N ALA A 110 -5.42 -28.34 -9.94
CA ALA A 110 -5.22 -29.68 -9.39
C ALA A 110 -6.50 -30.56 -9.41
N ASN A 111 -7.68 -29.94 -9.52
CA ASN A 111 -8.98 -30.63 -9.62
C ASN A 111 -9.49 -30.77 -11.06
N GLU A 112 -8.91 -30.04 -12.02
CA GLU A 112 -9.15 -30.30 -13.43
C GLU A 112 -8.56 -31.68 -13.76
N VAL A 113 -9.45 -32.60 -14.18
CA VAL A 113 -9.06 -33.92 -14.68
C VAL A 113 -8.05 -33.68 -15.79
N THR A 114 -6.83 -34.16 -15.58
CA THR A 114 -5.74 -33.88 -16.50
C THR A 114 -6.09 -34.49 -17.87
N ASP A 115 -5.66 -33.86 -18.96
CA ASP A 115 -5.87 -34.40 -20.31
C ASP A 115 -5.39 -35.86 -20.41
N VAL A 116 -4.38 -36.24 -19.62
CA VAL A 116 -3.86 -37.61 -19.52
C VAL A 116 -4.85 -38.57 -18.86
N GLU A 117 -5.53 -38.15 -17.79
CA GLU A 117 -6.60 -38.93 -17.15
C GLU A 117 -7.80 -39.09 -18.07
N LEU A 118 -8.23 -38.02 -18.75
CA LEU A 118 -9.31 -38.08 -19.75
C LEU A 118 -8.96 -39.02 -20.90
N LEU A 119 -7.73 -38.95 -21.43
CA LEU A 119 -7.28 -39.86 -22.49
C LEU A 119 -7.19 -41.32 -22.01
N THR A 120 -6.87 -41.54 -20.74
CA THR A 120 -6.85 -42.87 -20.13
C THR A 120 -8.26 -43.43 -19.98
N GLU A 121 -9.21 -42.63 -19.50
CA GLU A 121 -10.63 -43.01 -19.44
C GLU A 121 -11.20 -43.30 -20.84
N ILE A 122 -10.89 -42.45 -21.83
CA ILE A 122 -11.32 -42.66 -23.22
C ILE A 122 -10.75 -43.97 -23.78
N ARG A 123 -9.47 -44.27 -23.53
CA ARG A 123 -8.84 -45.53 -23.95
C ARG A 123 -9.57 -46.72 -23.35
N ASP A 124 -9.87 -46.68 -22.05
CA ASP A 124 -10.48 -47.80 -21.33
C ASP A 124 -11.96 -48.00 -21.75
N LEU A 125 -12.69 -46.90 -22.00
CA LEU A 125 -14.03 -46.93 -22.58
C LEU A 125 -14.03 -47.50 -24.01
N LEU A 126 -13.04 -47.17 -24.84
CA LEU A 126 -12.89 -47.72 -26.19
C LEU A 126 -12.49 -49.20 -26.18
N ALA A 127 -11.64 -49.61 -25.24
CA ALA A 127 -11.26 -51.01 -25.07
C ALA A 127 -12.46 -51.88 -24.64
N THR A 128 -13.37 -51.33 -23.82
CA THR A 128 -14.59 -52.01 -23.36
C THR A 128 -15.68 -52.10 -24.42
N LYS A 129 -15.63 -51.26 -25.47
CA LYS A 129 -16.64 -51.21 -26.55
C LYS A 129 -16.34 -52.13 -27.74
N ARG A 130 -15.27 -52.92 -27.67
CA ARG A 130 -14.94 -54.01 -28.61
C ARG A 130 -15.40 -55.35 -28.06
#